data_AF-A0A210Q4Y3-F1
#
_entry.id   AF-A0A210Q4Y3-F1
#
_cell.length_a   1.000
_cell.length_b   1.000
_cell.length_c   1.000
_cell.angle_alpha   90.00
_cell.angle_beta   90.00
_cell.angle_gamma   90.00
#
_symmetry.space_group_name_H-M   'P 1'
#
loop_
_entity.id
_entity.type
_entity.pdbx_description
1 polymer ?
#
loop_
_entity_poly.entity_id
_entity_poly.type
_entity_poly.pdbx_seq_one_letter_code
_entity_poly.pdbx_strand_id
1 'polypeptide(L)'
;MKSGHFYMKRYVNGKIETIPVFVRVYKNSLEHYAVVCESQTNQNSSLYINLKNSEVLFSEESDRDIMVVTEGSYMTFRTLTSKNVVEWLSFVQPISKTHKKKDIRKCSTFCKQMPILTEAFQE
;
A
#
# COMPACT_ATOMS: atom_id res chain seq x y z
N MET A 1 1.78 8.53 -16.41
CA MET A 1 2.50 7.45 -15.69
C MET A 1 3.52 8.11 -14.77
N LYS A 2 3.65 7.65 -13.51
CA LYS A 2 4.68 8.15 -12.57
C LYS A 2 5.49 6.96 -12.04
N SER A 3 6.79 7.13 -11.88
CA SER A 3 7.67 6.08 -11.37
C SER A 3 8.71 6.62 -10.40
N GLY A 4 9.19 5.79 -9.47
CA GLY A 4 10.27 6.17 -8.57
C GLY A 4 10.61 5.12 -7.53
N HIS A 5 11.65 5.42 -6.75
CA HIS A 5 12.14 4.54 -5.69
C HIS A 5 11.42 4.78 -4.38
N PHE A 6 11.08 3.68 -3.72
CA PHE A 6 10.47 3.63 -2.41
C PHE A 6 11.17 2.59 -1.55
N TYR A 7 10.88 2.62 -0.26
CA TYR A 7 11.09 1.49 0.61
C TYR A 7 9.74 0.88 0.99
N MET A 8 9.53 -0.40 0.68
CA MET A 8 8.35 -1.12 1.13
C MET A 8 8.62 -1.74 2.49
N LYS A 9 7.70 -1.55 3.44
CA LYS A 9 7.74 -2.23 4.72
C LYS A 9 6.98 -3.55 4.65
N ARG A 10 7.59 -4.63 5.14
CA ARG A 10 6.95 -5.94 5.31
C ARG A 10 7.03 -6.35 6.77
N TYR A 11 5.96 -6.95 7.28
CA TYR A 11 5.97 -7.60 8.58
C TYR A 11 6.31 -9.07 8.38
N VAL A 12 7.46 -9.50 8.89
CA VAL A 12 7.95 -10.89 8.80
C VAL A 12 8.32 -11.34 10.20
N ASN A 13 7.70 -12.40 10.71
CA ASN A 13 7.97 -12.99 12.04
C ASN A 13 7.95 -11.95 13.18
N GLY A 14 7.00 -11.02 13.16
CA GLY A 14 6.86 -9.97 14.17
C GLY A 14 7.89 -8.83 14.07
N LYS A 15 8.76 -8.83 13.06
CA LYS A 15 9.70 -7.74 12.78
C LYS A 15 9.29 -6.98 11.51
N ILE A 16 9.62 -5.69 11.48
CA ILE A 16 9.44 -4.85 10.30
C ILE A 16 10.72 -4.91 9.48
N GLU A 17 10.63 -5.48 8.28
CA GLU A 17 11.66 -5.42 7.26
C GLU A 17 11.37 -4.27 6.30
N THR A 18 12.43 -3.61 5.82
CA THR A 18 12.33 -2.50 4.88
C THR A 18 13.12 -2.84 3.62
N ILE A 19 12.44 -2.90 2.48
CA ILE A 19 12.99 -3.40 1.22
C ILE A 19 12.97 -2.29 0.18
N PRO A 20 14.11 -1.96 -0.47
CA PRO A 20 14.10 -1.01 -1.57
C PRO A 20 13.31 -1.57 -2.75
N VAL A 21 12.42 -0.75 -3.32
CA VAL A 21 11.59 -1.12 -4.47
C VAL A 21 11.50 0.02 -5.46
N PHE A 22 11.25 -0.34 -6.71
CA PHE A 22 10.89 0.59 -7.78
C PHE A 22 9.40 0.47 -8.07
N VAL A 23 8.67 1.57 -7.94
CA VAL A 23 7.22 1.61 -8.13
C VAL A 23 6.90 2.35 -9.43
N ARG A 24 6.03 1.78 -10.26
CA ARG A 24 5.44 2.42 -11.44
C ARG A 24 3.92 2.47 -11.28
N VAL A 25 3.34 3.65 -11.35
CA VAL A 25 1.89 3.86 -11.27
C VAL A 25 1.35 4.22 -12.65
N TYR A 26 0.40 3.39 -13.09
CA TYR A 26 -0.37 3.55 -14.31
C TYR A 26 -1.78 4.00 -13.92
N LYS A 27 -2.18 5.17 -14.42
CA LYS A 27 -3.48 5.80 -14.11
C LYS A 27 -4.06 6.37 -15.40
N ASN A 28 -5.17 5.81 -15.84
CA ASN A 28 -6.00 6.31 -16.93
C ASN A 28 -7.50 6.14 -16.56
N SER A 29 -8.42 6.39 -17.49
CA SER A 29 -9.86 6.30 -17.24
C SER A 29 -10.39 4.88 -17.03
N LEU A 30 -9.68 3.86 -17.54
CA LEU A 30 -10.08 2.45 -17.50
C LEU A 30 -9.37 1.69 -16.37
N GLU A 31 -8.07 1.94 -16.25
CA GLU A 31 -7.12 1.21 -15.42
C GLU A 31 -6.41 2.13 -14.42
N HIS A 32 -6.26 1.63 -13.21
CA HIS A 32 -5.46 2.28 -12.18
C HIS A 32 -4.77 1.23 -11.32
N TYR A 33 -3.48 1.06 -11.52
CA TYR A 33 -2.67 0.07 -10.82
C TYR A 33 -1.23 0.54 -10.58
N ALA A 34 -0.59 -0.04 -9.59
CA ALA A 34 0.84 0.08 -9.35
C ALA A 34 1.55 -1.24 -9.65
N VAL A 35 2.73 -1.15 -10.23
CA VAL A 35 3.68 -2.25 -10.38
C VAL A 35 4.84 -1.97 -9.46
N VAL A 36 5.14 -2.90 -8.57
CA VAL A 36 6.23 -2.84 -7.60
C VAL A 36 7.27 -3.89 -7.97
N CYS A 37 8.49 -3.46 -8.26
CA CYS A 37 9.61 -4.32 -8.60
C CYS A 37 10.72 -4.17 -7.56
N GLU A 38 11.49 -5.23 -7.30
CA GLU A 38 12.68 -5.14 -6.44
C GLU A 38 13.78 -4.27 -7.08
N SER A 39 13.86 -4.23 -8.41
CA SER A 39 14.75 -3.33 -9.12
C SER A 39 14.13 -2.79 -10.40
N GLN A 40 14.70 -1.71 -10.95
CA GLN A 40 14.20 -1.09 -12.17
C GLN A 40 14.32 -2.00 -13.41
N THR A 41 15.29 -2.91 -13.39
CA THR A 41 15.66 -3.81 -14.50
C THR A 41 15.08 -5.22 -14.36
N ASN A 42 14.79 -5.68 -13.13
CA ASN A 42 14.23 -7.00 -12.88
C ASN A 42 12.71 -6.92 -12.69
N GLN A 43 11.95 -7.42 -13.67
CA GLN A 43 10.48 -7.45 -13.65
C GLN A 43 9.92 -8.86 -13.40
N ASN A 44 10.77 -9.87 -13.23
CA ASN A 44 10.31 -11.26 -13.10
C ASN A 44 9.58 -11.52 -11.78
N SER A 45 9.79 -10.67 -10.77
CA SER A 45 9.14 -10.71 -9.44
C SER A 45 8.24 -9.50 -9.17
N SER A 46 7.64 -8.93 -10.22
CA SER A 46 6.77 -7.75 -10.08
C SER A 46 5.46 -8.06 -9.36
N LEU A 47 5.15 -7.25 -8.36
CA LEU A 47 3.87 -7.25 -7.67
C LEU A 47 2.94 -6.21 -8.31
N TYR A 48 1.73 -6.64 -8.65
CA TYR A 48 0.70 -5.79 -9.23
C TYR A 48 -0.36 -5.45 -8.18
N ILE A 49 -0.60 -4.16 -7.98
CA ILE A 49 -1.55 -3.66 -6.98
C ILE A 49 -2.65 -2.91 -7.73
N ASN A 50 -3.88 -3.39 -7.64
CA ASN A 50 -5.04 -2.69 -8.18
C ASN A 50 -5.38 -1.51 -7.27
N LEU A 51 -5.18 -0.29 -7.78
CA LEU A 51 -5.43 0.93 -7.01
C LEU A 51 -6.87 1.42 -7.13
N LYS A 52 -7.64 0.95 -8.11
CA LYS A 52 -9.01 1.42 -8.38
C LYS A 52 -9.97 1.16 -7.22
N ASN A 53 -9.78 0.04 -6.52
CA ASN A 53 -10.58 -0.37 -5.36
C ASN A 53 -9.77 -0.30 -4.05
N SER A 54 -8.61 0.35 -4.07
CA SER A 54 -7.77 0.51 -2.88
C SER A 54 -8.16 1.75 -2.08
N GLU A 55 -7.85 1.75 -0.80
CA GLU A 55 -7.83 2.95 0.04
C GLU A 55 -6.39 3.37 0.27
N VAL A 56 -6.09 4.66 0.11
CA VAL A 56 -4.75 5.20 0.33
C VAL A 56 -4.78 6.05 1.59
N LEU A 57 -4.03 5.63 2.60
CA LEU A 57 -3.97 6.20 3.93
C LEU A 57 -2.57 6.75 4.23
N PHE A 58 -2.52 7.67 5.19
CA PHE A 58 -1.29 8.23 5.71
C PHE A 58 -0.96 7.62 7.06
N SER A 59 0.32 7.44 7.34
CA SER A 59 0.75 7.14 8.70
C SER A 59 0.72 8.43 9.53
N GLU A 60 0.05 8.40 10.68
CA GLU A 60 0.14 9.47 11.67
C GLU A 60 1.54 9.52 12.32
N GLU A 61 2.26 8.41 12.28
CA GLU A 61 3.59 8.25 12.88
C GLU A 61 4.73 8.68 11.94
N SER A 62 4.46 8.86 10.64
CA SER A 62 5.49 9.23 9.66
C SER A 62 4.95 9.99 8.46
N ASP A 63 5.46 11.20 8.26
CA ASP A 63 5.19 12.09 7.12
C ASP A 63 5.77 11.59 5.77
N ARG A 64 6.38 10.39 5.76
CA ARG A 64 6.99 9.75 4.59
C ARG A 64 6.30 8.46 4.18
N ASP A 65 5.35 7.98 4.98
CA ASP A 65 4.73 6.67 4.78
C ASP A 65 3.35 6.81 4.15
N ILE A 66 3.16 6.07 3.05
CA ILE A 66 1.90 5.92 2.32
C ILE A 66 1.46 4.48 2.50
N MET A 67 0.28 4.26 3.07
CA MET A 67 -0.31 2.94 3.23
C MET A 67 -1.39 2.72 2.17
N VAL A 68 -1.26 1.64 1.41
CA VAL A 68 -2.26 1.21 0.43
C VAL A 68 -2.97 0.00 1.00
N VAL A 69 -4.27 0.14 1.25
CA VAL A 69 -5.16 -0.91 1.76
C VAL A 69 -5.97 -1.46 0.59
N THR A 70 -5.99 -2.77 0.45
CA THR A 70 -6.72 -3.53 -0.56
C THR A 70 -7.67 -4.51 0.15
N GLU A 71 -8.56 -5.18 -0.58
CA GLU A 71 -9.67 -6.01 -0.04
C GLU A 71 -9.27 -7.16 0.91
N GLY A 72 -7.98 -7.42 1.13
CA GLY A 72 -7.53 -8.40 2.13
C GLY A 72 -6.12 -8.17 2.68
N SER A 73 -5.50 -7.03 2.37
CA SER A 73 -4.11 -6.76 2.75
C SER A 73 -3.79 -5.28 2.69
N TYR A 74 -2.73 -4.87 3.39
CA TYR A 74 -2.18 -3.53 3.30
C TYR A 74 -0.69 -3.58 3.02
N MET A 75 -0.20 -2.53 2.36
CA MET A 75 1.22 -2.37 2.07
C MET A 75 1.62 -0.94 2.41
N THR A 76 2.77 -0.79 3.07
CA THR A 76 3.28 0.52 3.45
C THR A 76 4.51 0.85 2.62
N PHE A 77 4.45 1.94 1.90
CA PHE A 77 5.53 2.48 1.08
C PHE A 77 6.06 3.76 1.71
N ARG A 78 7.36 3.79 1.96
CA ARG A 78 8.09 4.94 2.48
C ARG A 78 8.78 5.66 1.34
N THR A 79 8.51 6.95 1.19
CA THR A 79 9.24 7.82 0.25
C THR A 79 10.63 8.17 0.78
N LEU A 80 11.54 8.56 -0.12
CA LEU A 80 12.85 9.09 0.26
C LEU A 80 12.74 10.42 1.02
N THR A 81 11.76 11.25 0.66
CA THR A 81 11.53 12.58 1.24
C THR A 81 10.03 12.80 1.47
N SER A 82 9.69 13.57 2.50
CA SER A 82 8.28 13.89 2.81
C SER A 82 7.64 14.81 1.76
N LYS A 83 8.44 15.65 1.08
CA LYS A 83 7.99 16.46 -0.05
C LYS A 83 7.38 15.63 -1.18
N ASN A 84 7.87 14.41 -1.38
CA ASN A 84 7.38 13.52 -2.44
C ASN A 84 6.03 12.89 -2.09
N VAL A 85 5.66 12.78 -0.81
CA VAL A 85 4.41 12.12 -0.41
C VAL A 85 3.20 12.80 -1.02
N VAL A 86 3.11 14.13 -0.88
CA VAL A 86 1.97 14.92 -1.41
C VAL A 86 1.76 14.68 -2.90
N GLU A 87 2.86 14.70 -3.66
CA GLU A 87 2.84 14.49 -5.09
C GLU A 87 2.36 13.08 -5.45
N TRP A 88 2.92 12.06 -4.79
CA TRP A 88 2.59 10.66 -5.06
C TRP A 88 1.14 10.30 -4.78
N LEU A 89 0.50 10.91 -3.78
CA LEU A 89 -0.91 10.59 -3.47
C LEU A 89 -1.84 10.90 -4.62
N SER A 90 -1.62 12.01 -5.33
CA SER A 90 -2.46 12.37 -6.47
C SER A 90 -2.47 11.27 -7.55
N PHE A 91 -1.38 10.50 -7.64
CA PHE A 91 -1.24 9.38 -8.56
C PHE A 91 -1.74 8.06 -7.98
N VAL A 92 -1.58 7.82 -6.68
CA VAL A 92 -1.98 6.54 -6.05
C VAL A 92 -3.46 6.54 -5.64
N GLN A 93 -4.03 7.70 -5.32
CA GLN A 93 -5.44 7.81 -4.94
C GLN A 93 -6.37 7.40 -6.09
N PRO A 94 -7.36 6.53 -5.83
CA PRO A 94 -8.36 6.14 -6.81
C PRO A 94 -9.06 7.36 -7.40
N ILE A 95 -9.39 7.30 -8.69
CA ILE A 95 -10.29 8.28 -9.30
C ILE A 95 -11.68 7.97 -8.74
N SER A 96 -12.05 8.65 -7.65
CA SER A 96 -13.31 8.42 -6.95
C SER A 96 -14.50 8.46 -7.92
N LYS A 97 -15.19 7.33 -8.11
CA LYS A 97 -16.56 7.34 -8.62
C LYS A 97 -17.44 7.88 -7.50
N THR A 98 -17.90 9.13 -7.65
CA THR A 98 -18.96 9.80 -6.86
C THR A 98 -18.72 9.90 -5.34
N HIS A 99 -18.73 11.14 -4.85
CA HIS A 99 -18.85 11.56 -3.45
C HIS A 99 -19.51 10.53 -2.50
N LYS A 100 -18.71 9.72 -1.81
CA LYS A 100 -19.05 9.31 -0.45
C LYS A 100 -18.28 10.24 0.47
N LYS A 101 -18.99 10.85 1.42
CA LYS A 101 -18.45 11.78 2.43
C LYS A 101 -17.09 11.30 2.90
N LYS A 102 -16.09 12.19 2.85
CA LYS A 102 -14.78 12.00 3.45
C LYS A 102 -14.96 11.86 4.97
N ASP A 103 -15.27 10.67 5.44
CA ASP A 103 -14.78 10.28 6.75
C ASP A 103 -13.29 10.02 6.56
N ILE A 104 -12.47 10.95 7.04
CA ILE A 104 -11.04 10.71 7.23
C ILE A 104 -10.97 9.61 8.28
N ARG A 105 -11.01 8.34 7.85
CA ARG A 105 -10.84 7.21 8.75
C ARG A 105 -9.37 7.18 9.13
N LYS A 106 -9.13 7.69 10.33
CA LYS A 106 -7.86 7.59 11.04
C LYS A 106 -7.59 6.11 11.27
N CYS A 107 -6.61 5.56 10.58
CA CYS A 107 -6.17 4.20 10.84
C CYS A 107 -5.14 4.27 11.96
N SER A 108 -5.62 4.24 13.21
CA SER A 108 -4.77 3.81 14.31
C SER A 108 -4.51 2.31 14.12
N THR A 109 -3.27 1.90 14.30
CA THR A 109 -2.83 0.50 14.28
C THR A 109 -3.61 -0.33 15.30
N PHE A 110 -4.77 -0.84 14.92
CA PHE A 110 -5.43 -1.91 15.65
C PHE A 110 -4.87 -3.24 15.17
N CYS A 111 -3.85 -3.71 15.89
CA CYS A 111 -3.57 -5.13 16.01
C CYS A 111 -4.84 -5.83 16.52
N LYS A 112 -5.61 -6.45 15.63
CA LYS A 112 -6.49 -7.54 16.01
C LYS A 112 -5.88 -8.83 15.46
N GLN A 113 -5.25 -9.56 16.37
CA GLN A 113 -4.94 -10.98 16.19
C GLN A 113 -6.19 -11.68 15.65
N MET A 114 -6.03 -12.41 14.54
CA MET A 114 -7.05 -13.38 14.14
C MET A 114 -7.14 -14.46 15.22
N PRO A 115 -8.33 -14.83 15.71
CA PRO A 115 -8.46 -16.03 16.52
C PRO A 115 -8.11 -17.23 15.64
N ILE A 116 -7.15 -18.03 16.11
CA ILE A 116 -6.85 -19.34 15.54
C ILE A 116 -8.10 -20.19 15.76
N LEU A 117 -8.81 -20.56 14.69
CA LEU A 117 -9.80 -21.62 14.74
C LEU A 117 -9.05 -22.92 15.01
N THR A 118 -9.01 -23.34 16.27
CA THR A 118 -8.63 -24.70 16.63
C THR A 118 -9.85 -25.57 16.35
N GLU A 119 -9.88 -26.23 15.19
CA GLU A 119 -10.82 -27.32 14.96
C GLU A 119 -10.44 -28.47 15.89
N ALA A 120 -11.39 -28.79 16.78
CA ALA A 120 -11.33 -29.96 17.63
C ALA A 120 -11.51 -31.22 16.78
N PHE A 121 -10.59 -32.17 16.92
CA PHE A 121 -10.89 -33.58 16.71
C PHE A 121 -10.74 -34.27 18.07
N GLN A 122 -11.88 -34.50 18.72
CA GLN A 122 -12.02 -35.55 19.72
C GLN A 122 -12.16 -36.88 18.98
N GLU A 123 -11.31 -37.85 19.31
CA GLU A 123 -11.63 -39.28 19.20
C GLU A 123 -12.13 -39.78 20.56
#